data_AF-A0A2W4W1P0-F1
#
_entry.id   AF-A0A2W4W1P0-F1
#
_cell.length_a   1.000
_cell.length_b   1.000
_cell.length_c   1.000
_cell.angle_alpha   90.00
_cell.angle_beta   90.00
_cell.angle_gamma   90.00
#
_symmetry.space_group_name_H-M   'P 1'
#
loop_
_entity.id
_entity.type
_entity.pdbx_description
1 polymer ?
#
loop_
_entity_poly.entity_id
_entity_poly.type
_entity_poly.pdbx_seq_one_letter_code
_entity_poly.pdbx_strand_id
1 'polypeptide(L)' 'MPRLVGKKNNSVLYTGLAMLIAAVGVVALEYFGVIDFIPNFGKETEVKSTSTNQPVKIDRPAN' A
#
# COMPACT_ATOMS: atom_id res chain seq x y z
N MET A 1 57.78 3.03 1.97
CA MET A 1 56.81 1.95 1.65
C MET A 1 55.41 2.53 1.73
N PRO A 2 54.60 2.48 0.66
CA PRO A 2 53.22 2.95 0.70
C PRO A 2 52.44 2.09 1.70
N ARG A 3 51.85 2.72 2.72
CA ARG A 3 51.00 2.02 3.68
C ARG A 3 49.64 1.86 3.01
N LEU A 4 49.19 0.62 2.80
CA LEU A 4 47.82 0.34 2.38
C LEU A 4 46.88 0.65 3.55
N VAL A 5 46.52 1.93 3.71
CA VAL A 5 45.38 2.31 4.55
C VAL A 5 44.14 1.95 3.75
N GLY A 6 43.64 0.72 3.94
CA GLY A 6 42.47 0.20 3.24
C GLY A 6 41.25 1.08 3.52
N LYS A 7 40.81 1.83 2.52
CA LYS A 7 39.59 2.64 2.59
C LYS A 7 38.40 1.69 2.60
N LYS A 8 37.79 1.52 3.78
CA LYS A 8 36.61 0.66 3.97
C LYS A 8 35.46 1.22 3.12
N ASN A 9 35.09 0.49 2.08
CA ASN A 9 34.01 0.81 1.17
C ASN A 9 32.68 0.41 1.83
N ASN A 10 31.91 1.40 2.25
CA ASN A 10 30.57 1.21 2.84
C ASN A 10 29.49 0.96 1.77
N SER A 11 29.84 0.29 0.67
CA SER A 11 28.93 0.04 -0.46
C SER A 11 27.65 -0.65 -0.03
N VAL A 12 27.73 -1.56 0.95
CA VAL A 12 26.57 -2.25 1.55
C VAL A 12 25.59 -1.27 2.18
N LEU A 13 26.08 -0.20 2.84
CA LEU A 13 25.21 0.81 3.46
C LEU A 13 24.45 1.61 2.40
N TYR A 14 25.12 1.97 1.30
CA TYR A 14 24.48 2.71 0.21
C TYR A 14 23.46 1.86 -0.54
N THR A 15 23.78 0.59 -0.81
CA THR A 15 22.84 -0.35 -1.43
C THR A 15 21.63 -0.60 -0.53
N GLY A 16 21.84 -0.80 0.78
CA GLY A 16 20.75 -0.97 1.74
C GLY A 16 19.86 0.27 1.83
N LEU A 17 20.45 1.46 1.87
CA LEU A 17 19.70 2.71 1.90
C LEU A 17 18.87 2.91 0.62
N ALA A 18 19.44 2.64 -0.55
CA ALA A 18 18.73 2.72 -1.82
C ALA A 18 17.53 1.77 -1.88
N MET A 19 17.69 0.53 -1.38
CA MET A 19 16.60 -0.44 -1.30
C MET A 19 15.47 0.02 -0.37
N LEU A 20 15.83 0.63 0.76
CA LEU A 20 14.86 1.16 1.73
C LEU A 20 14.04 2.30 1.12
N ILE A 21 14.70 3.24 0.42
CA ILE A 21 14.03 4.33 -0.29
C ILE A 21 13.10 3.78 -1.39
N ALA A 22 13.56 2.79 -2.16
CA ALA A 22 12.75 2.18 -3.21
C ALA A 22 11.49 1.50 -2.63
N ALA A 23 11.63 0.76 -1.53
CA ALA A 23 10.51 0.12 -0.86
C ALA A 23 9.46 1.13 -0.37
N VAL A 24 9.91 2.21 0.29
CA VAL A 24 9.01 3.28 0.75
C VAL A 24 8.33 3.98 -0.43
N GLY A 25 9.08 4.24 -1.51
CA GLY A 25 8.54 4.85 -2.72
C GLY A 25 7.44 4.01 -3.37
N VAL A 26 7.65 2.69 -3.48
CA VAL A 26 6.63 1.77 -4.03
C VAL A 26 5.37 1.77 -3.16
N VAL A 27 5.50 1.70 -1.84
CA VAL A 27 4.34 1.73 -0.93
C VAL A 27 3.59 3.06 -1.01
N ALA A 28 4.31 4.18 -1.12
CA ALA A 28 3.69 5.49 -1.30
C ALA A 28 2.95 5.61 -2.63
N LEU A 29 3.56 5.16 -3.74
CA LEU A 29 2.94 5.16 -5.07
C LEU A 29 1.68 4.30 -5.10
N GLU A 30 1.70 3.14 -4.43
CA GLU A 30 0.53 2.28 -4.24
C GLU A 30 -0.56 3.01 -3.44
N TYR A 31 -0.20 3.63 -2.32
CA TYR A 31 -1.16 4.36 -1.47
C TYR A 31 -1.83 5.54 -2.21
N PHE A 32 -1.10 6.26 -3.05
CA PHE A 32 -1.67 7.31 -3.89
C PHE A 32 -2.45 6.77 -5.10
N GLY A 33 -2.41 5.46 -5.37
CA GLY A 33 -3.09 4.82 -6.49
C GLY A 33 -2.41 5.03 -7.85
N VAL A 34 -1.11 5.36 -7.86
CA VAL A 34 -0.33 5.51 -9.11
C VAL A 34 0.02 4.15 -9.71
N ILE A 35 0.22 3.16 -8.85
CA ILE A 35 0.39 1.75 -9.19
C ILE A 35 -0.67 0.94 -8.43
N ASP A 36 -1.07 -0.20 -9.01
CA ASP A 36 -2.06 -1.11 -8.44
C ASP A 36 -1.43 -2.51 -8.37
N PHE A 37 -0.56 -2.69 -7.39
CA PHE A 37 0.14 -3.95 -7.12
C PHE A 37 -0.60 -4.81 -6.08
N ILE A 38 -1.27 -4.17 -5.12
CA ILE A 38 -2.05 -4.82 -4.06
C ILE A 38 -3.50 -4.35 -4.12
N PRO A 39 -4.45 -5.22 -4.48
CA PRO A 39 -5.85 -4.83 -4.60
C PRO A 39 -6.40 -4.35 -3.25
N ASN A 40 -7.06 -3.19 -3.27
CA ASN A 40 -7.63 -2.50 -2.10
C ASN A 40 -6.62 -1.97 -1.06
N PHE A 41 -5.35 -1.80 -1.43
CA PHE A 41 -4.37 -1.18 -0.53
C PHE A 41 -4.65 0.31 -0.34
N GLY A 42 -4.63 0.79 0.91
CA GLY A 42 -4.92 2.19 1.25
C GLY A 42 -6.38 2.63 1.08
N LYS A 43 -7.24 1.78 0.51
CA LYS A 43 -8.68 2.01 0.50
C LYS A 43 -9.24 1.57 1.84
N GLU A 44 -9.98 2.47 2.48
CA GLU A 44 -10.94 2.08 3.51
C GLU A 44 -11.70 0.90 2.91
N THR A 45 -11.75 -0.25 3.60
CA THR A 45 -12.72 -1.27 3.22
C THR A 45 -14.05 -0.56 3.42
N GLU A 46 -14.63 -0.02 2.35
CA GLU A 46 -16.05 0.22 2.29
C GLU A 46 -16.59 -1.15 2.65
N VAL A 47 -16.96 -1.31 3.92
CA VAL A 47 -17.92 -2.31 4.32
C VAL A 47 -19.04 -1.96 3.38
N LYS A 48 -19.12 -2.72 2.28
CA LYS A 48 -20.24 -2.73 1.38
C LYS A 48 -21.34 -3.15 2.32
N SER A 49 -21.89 -2.13 2.97
CA SER A 49 -23.09 -2.19 3.72
C SER A 49 -24.03 -2.52 2.60
N THR A 50 -24.22 -3.81 2.41
CA THR A 50 -25.50 -4.40 2.08
C THR A 50 -26.45 -4.02 3.23
N SER A 51 -26.55 -2.72 3.53
CA SER A 51 -27.76 -2.10 3.97
C SER A 51 -28.61 -2.12 2.72
N THR A 52 -29.20 -3.29 2.49
CA THR A 52 -30.45 -3.42 1.77
C THR A 52 -31.47 -2.63 2.58
N ASN A 53 -31.37 -1.29 2.53
CA ASN A 53 -32.47 -0.37 2.77
C ASN A 53 -33.39 -0.42 1.54
N GLN A 54 -33.68 -1.61 1.02
CA GLN A 54 -34.91 -1.77 0.29
C GLN A 54 -36.00 -1.70 1.35
N PRO A 55 -36.89 -0.70 1.33
CA PRO A 55 -38.08 -0.79 2.14
C PRO A 55 -38.76 -2.09 1.73
N VAL A 56 -38.95 -2.99 2.70
CA VAL A 56 -39.82 -4.15 2.52
C VAL A 56 -41.14 -3.58 2.04
N LYS A 57 -41.46 -3.81 0.75
CA LYS A 57 -42.81 -3.58 0.26
C LYS A 57 -43.69 -4.56 1.01
N ILE A 58 -44.29 -4.09 2.09
CA ILE A 58 -45.36 -4.81 2.76
C ILE A 58 -46.55 -4.69 1.80
N ASP A 59 -46.63 -5.59 0.83
CA ASP A 59 -47.86 -5.81 0.08
C ASP A 59 -48.88 -6.31 1.10
N ARG A 60 -49.64 -5.38 1.68
CA ARG A 60 -50.80 -5.69 2.50
C ARG A 60 -51.98 -5.85 1.56
N PRO A 61 -52.46 -7.08 1.31
CA PRO A 61 -53.74 -7.24 0.63
C PRO A 61 -54.88 -6.99 1.63
N ALA A 62 -55.82 -6.17 1.17
CA ALA A 62 -57.27 -6.19 1.40
C ALA A 62 -57.82 -6.35 2.84
N ASN A 63 -58.61 -5.37 3.27
CA ASN A 63 -60.08 -5.46 3.16
C ASN A 63 -60.72 -4.07 3.21
#